data_AF-A0A957N6R8-F1
#
_entry.id   AF-A0A957N6R8-F1
#
_cell.length_a   1.000
_cell.length_b   1.000
_cell.length_c   1.000
_cell.angle_alpha   90.00
_cell.angle_beta   90.00
_cell.angle_gamma   90.00
#
_symmetry.space_group_name_H-M   'P 1'
#
loop_
_entity.id
_entity.type
_entity.pdbx_description
1 polymer ?
#
loop_
_entity_poly.entity_id
_entity_poly.type
_entity_poly.pdbx_seq_one_letter_code
_entity_poly.pdbx_strand_id
1 'polypeptide(L)'
;MKLFNTHWRRPRLTHPGRNGRRFALAVIVPLLAIVWLSARVDPTQAQSSPNGSVPIDKGLLTVAGDIQPNRDVTFAAAVAGPTTFAADLRGDATVGPRTVTAGAYTIALTGTQSGDYNTAFSCTVDGAAGPSGNGRSAAVTVGKDEDVICTFTHTRKTGRIT
;
A
#
# COMPACT_ATOMS: atom_id res chain seq x y z
N MET A 1 -9.66 -37.85 35.14
CA MET A 1 -9.95 -38.65 33.92
C MET A 1 -8.96 -38.27 32.81
N LYS A 2 -8.16 -39.27 32.41
CA LYS A 2 -7.41 -39.48 31.14
C LYS A 2 -6.92 -38.31 30.28
N LEU A 3 -5.58 -38.19 30.29
CA LEU A 3 -4.68 -37.72 29.23
C LEU A 3 -5.09 -38.19 27.82
N PHE A 4 -4.94 -37.32 26.81
CA PHE A 4 -4.74 -37.74 25.42
C PHE A 4 -3.48 -37.10 24.84
N ASN A 5 -2.44 -37.92 24.84
CA ASN A 5 -1.19 -37.79 24.12
C ASN A 5 -1.39 -38.45 22.74
N THR A 6 -1.01 -37.81 21.64
CA THR A 6 -0.88 -38.52 20.36
C THR A 6 0.18 -37.88 19.47
N HIS A 7 1.44 -38.26 19.73
CA HIS A 7 2.54 -38.08 18.81
C HIS A 7 2.31 -38.90 17.52
N TRP A 8 2.21 -38.23 16.38
CA TRP A 8 2.28 -38.87 15.08
C TRP A 8 3.75 -39.11 14.69
N ARG A 9 4.25 -40.33 14.94
CA ARG A 9 5.44 -40.86 14.25
C ARG A 9 4.97 -41.49 12.94
N ARG A 10 5.51 -41.04 11.80
CA ARG A 10 5.45 -41.79 10.54
C ARG A 10 6.81 -42.42 10.22
N PRO A 11 6.82 -43.64 9.64
CA PRO A 11 7.96 -44.55 9.63
C PRO A 11 8.99 -44.24 8.53
N ARG A 12 10.25 -44.64 8.81
CA ARG A 12 11.35 -44.73 7.84
C ARG A 12 11.00 -45.75 6.74
N LEU A 13 11.09 -45.32 5.48
CA LEU A 13 11.25 -46.24 4.35
C LEU A 13 12.75 -46.44 4.09
N THR A 14 13.16 -47.71 4.02
CA THR A 14 14.51 -48.17 3.72
C THR A 14 14.52 -49.07 2.46
N HIS A 15 15.62 -48.93 1.69
CA HIS A 15 16.19 -49.82 0.65
C HIS A 15 15.55 -49.85 -0.75
N PRO A 16 16.27 -50.21 -1.85
CA PRO A 16 17.63 -50.80 -1.96
C PRO A 16 18.62 -49.92 -2.79
N GLY A 17 19.95 -50.01 -2.68
CA GLY A 17 20.80 -51.15 -3.01
C GLY A 17 21.12 -51.17 -4.53
N ARG A 18 22.21 -50.51 -4.97
CA ARG A 18 22.73 -50.69 -6.34
C ARG A 18 24.27 -50.70 -6.38
N ASN A 19 24.78 -51.92 -6.27
CA ASN A 19 25.96 -52.52 -6.87
C ASN A 19 27.14 -51.64 -7.28
N GLY A 20 28.28 -51.93 -6.64
CA GLY A 20 29.60 -51.56 -7.12
C GLY A 20 29.97 -52.26 -8.43
N ARG A 21 30.79 -51.57 -9.22
CA ARG A 21 31.64 -52.17 -10.25
C ARG A 21 33.06 -51.65 -10.03
N ARG A 22 33.98 -52.57 -9.75
CA ARG A 22 35.42 -52.31 -9.70
C ARG A 22 36.05 -52.66 -11.05
N PHE A 23 37.15 -51.95 -11.32
CA PHE A 23 38.25 -52.22 -12.26
C PHE A 23 38.00 -52.03 -13.76
N ALA A 24 38.63 -50.97 -14.31
CA ALA A 24 39.63 -51.10 -15.36
C ALA A 24 40.56 -49.87 -15.35
N LEU A 25 41.84 -50.11 -15.06
CA LEU A 25 42.94 -49.18 -15.34
C LEU A 25 43.23 -49.26 -16.84
N ALA A 26 43.12 -48.16 -17.57
CA ALA A 26 43.74 -48.05 -18.90
C ALA A 26 43.94 -46.59 -19.31
N VAL A 27 45.22 -46.21 -19.30
CA VAL A 27 45.93 -45.33 -20.25
C VAL A 27 45.58 -43.83 -20.28
N ILE A 28 46.67 -43.07 -20.35
CA ILE A 28 46.88 -41.66 -20.06
C ILE A 28 47.22 -40.94 -21.40
N VAL A 29 46.54 -39.78 -21.66
CA VAL A 29 46.85 -38.61 -22.57
C VAL A 29 46.59 -38.76 -24.10
N PRO A 30 46.35 -37.69 -24.91
CA PRO A 30 46.05 -36.25 -24.66
C PRO A 30 44.79 -35.63 -25.32
N LEU A 31 44.27 -34.60 -24.64
CA LEU A 31 43.94 -33.24 -25.13
C LEU A 31 43.38 -33.03 -26.55
N LEU A 32 42.05 -32.94 -26.63
CA LEU A 32 41.36 -31.86 -27.35
C LEU A 32 40.25 -31.38 -26.41
N ALA A 33 40.48 -30.23 -25.77
CA ALA A 33 39.56 -29.63 -24.82
C ALA A 33 38.30 -29.15 -25.53
N ILE A 34 37.31 -30.04 -25.66
CA ILE A 34 35.93 -29.61 -25.90
C ILE A 34 35.48 -28.97 -24.60
N VAL A 35 35.52 -27.63 -24.56
CA VAL A 35 34.89 -26.84 -23.50
C VAL A 35 33.40 -27.14 -23.57
N TRP A 36 32.97 -28.13 -22.80
CA TRP A 36 31.58 -28.27 -22.41
C TRP A 36 31.30 -27.12 -21.44
N LEU A 37 30.83 -26.00 -21.97
CA LEU A 37 30.18 -24.97 -21.18
C LEU A 37 28.86 -25.57 -20.68
N SER A 38 28.96 -26.38 -19.62
CA SER A 38 27.81 -26.77 -18.82
C SER A 38 27.32 -25.49 -18.16
N ALA A 39 26.41 -24.78 -18.81
CA ALA A 39 25.63 -23.73 -18.18
C ALA A 39 24.98 -24.36 -16.95
N ARG A 40 25.55 -24.08 -15.77
CA ARG A 40 24.90 -24.38 -14.50
C ARG A 40 23.68 -23.46 -14.50
N VAL A 41 22.51 -24.03 -14.74
CA VAL A 41 21.27 -23.36 -14.41
C VAL A 41 21.24 -23.32 -12.89
N ASP A 42 21.63 -22.19 -12.31
CA ASP A 42 21.51 -21.94 -10.88
C ASP A 42 20.01 -22.04 -10.49
N PRO A 43 19.63 -22.94 -9.57
CA PRO A 43 18.23 -23.09 -9.16
C PRO A 43 17.73 -21.94 -8.26
N THR A 44 18.51 -20.87 -8.10
CA THR A 44 18.17 -19.69 -7.28
C THR A 44 17.59 -18.53 -8.09
N GLN A 45 17.53 -18.61 -9.41
CA GLN A 45 16.78 -17.65 -10.23
C GLN A 45 15.38 -18.20 -10.48
N ALA A 46 14.46 -17.95 -9.53
CA ALA A 46 13.05 -17.99 -9.84
C ALA A 46 12.81 -16.95 -10.94
N GLN A 47 12.68 -17.41 -12.19
CA GLN A 47 12.23 -16.61 -13.32
C GLN A 47 10.89 -15.96 -12.92
N SER A 48 10.89 -14.66 -12.66
CA SER A 48 9.64 -13.91 -12.59
C SER A 48 8.95 -14.07 -13.94
N SER A 49 7.74 -14.61 -13.89
CA SER A 49 6.87 -14.69 -15.07
C SER A 49 6.76 -13.29 -15.68
N PRO A 50 6.97 -13.12 -17.01
CA PRO A 50 6.78 -11.83 -17.67
C PRO A 50 5.31 -11.36 -17.62
N ASN A 51 4.40 -12.20 -17.10
CA ASN A 51 2.97 -11.92 -16.88
C ASN A 51 2.57 -12.01 -15.40
N GLY A 52 3.51 -11.87 -14.46
CA GLY A 52 3.17 -11.71 -13.05
C GLY A 52 2.66 -10.30 -12.81
N SER A 53 1.35 -10.11 -12.63
CA SER A 53 0.78 -8.83 -12.19
C SER A 53 1.48 -8.41 -10.90
N VAL A 54 2.27 -7.35 -10.92
CA VAL A 54 2.81 -6.74 -9.69
C VAL A 54 1.61 -6.35 -8.84
N PRO A 55 1.48 -6.87 -7.60
CA PRO A 55 0.39 -6.46 -6.72
C PRO A 55 0.45 -4.94 -6.52
N ILE A 56 -0.62 -4.24 -6.89
CA ILE A 56 -0.74 -2.82 -6.60
C ILE A 56 -1.20 -2.72 -5.14
N ASP A 57 -0.33 -2.21 -4.28
CA ASP A 57 -0.70 -1.90 -2.90
C ASP A 57 -1.79 -0.83 -2.87
N LYS A 58 -2.77 -1.02 -1.99
CA LYS A 58 -3.94 -0.14 -1.85
C LYS A 58 -4.15 0.19 -0.39
N GLY A 59 -4.76 1.34 -0.13
CA GLY A 59 -5.28 1.76 1.18
C GLY A 59 -6.63 2.43 1.01
N LEU A 60 -7.09 3.09 2.07
CA LEU A 60 -8.33 3.85 2.11
C LEU A 60 -8.04 5.35 2.31
N LEU A 61 -8.78 6.19 1.59
CA LEU A 61 -8.75 7.63 1.76
C LEU A 61 -10.17 8.17 1.94
N THR A 62 -10.36 8.90 3.04
CA THR A 62 -11.59 9.61 3.39
C THR A 62 -11.30 11.10 3.47
N VAL A 63 -12.15 11.92 2.86
CA VAL A 63 -12.08 13.39 2.93
C VAL A 63 -13.37 13.90 3.58
N ALA A 64 -13.23 14.60 4.70
CA ALA A 64 -14.36 15.17 5.44
C ALA A 64 -14.28 16.70 5.47
N GLY A 65 -15.44 17.35 5.43
CA GLY A 65 -15.60 18.75 5.76
C GLY A 65 -16.18 18.91 7.16
N ASP A 66 -15.83 20.00 7.83
CA ASP A 66 -16.49 20.51 9.03
C ASP A 66 -16.64 22.03 8.84
N ILE A 67 -17.87 22.49 8.63
CA ILE A 67 -18.14 23.89 8.29
C ILE A 67 -18.91 24.54 9.43
N GLN A 68 -18.28 25.53 10.06
CA GLN A 68 -18.84 26.21 11.22
C GLN A 68 -19.02 27.72 11.01
N PRO A 69 -20.10 28.33 11.54
CA PRO A 69 -21.32 27.70 12.06
C PRO A 69 -22.33 27.38 10.94
N ASN A 70 -22.21 28.04 9.78
CA ASN A 70 -23.16 27.93 8.67
C ASN A 70 -22.75 26.82 7.71
N ARG A 71 -23.62 25.81 7.58
CA ARG A 71 -23.42 24.57 6.80
C ARG A 71 -23.94 24.65 5.36
N ASP A 72 -24.40 25.82 4.93
CA ASP A 72 -25.02 26.02 3.61
C ASP A 72 -24.02 26.34 2.48
N VAL A 73 -22.73 26.14 2.73
CA VAL A 73 -21.67 26.38 1.75
C VAL A 73 -21.10 25.05 1.25
N THR A 74 -20.54 25.06 0.04
CA THR A 74 -19.93 23.88 -0.58
C THR A 74 -18.49 24.19 -0.98
N PHE A 75 -17.59 23.29 -0.60
CA PHE A 75 -16.22 23.26 -1.06
C PHE A 75 -16.02 22.06 -1.98
N ALA A 76 -15.55 22.29 -3.20
CA ALA A 76 -15.16 21.22 -4.11
C ALA A 76 -13.74 20.75 -3.75
N ALA A 77 -13.62 19.49 -3.36
CA ALA A 77 -12.36 18.80 -3.11
C ALA A 77 -11.88 18.09 -4.38
N ALA A 78 -10.67 18.39 -4.81
CA ALA A 78 -9.95 17.65 -5.85
C ALA A 78 -8.80 16.87 -5.21
N VAL A 79 -8.79 15.55 -5.42
CA VAL A 79 -7.75 14.65 -4.93
C VAL A 79 -6.89 14.22 -6.10
N ALA A 80 -5.61 14.60 -6.05
CA ALA A 80 -4.59 14.25 -7.02
C ALA A 80 -3.59 13.26 -6.41
N GLY A 81 -3.09 12.33 -7.21
CA GLY A 81 -2.18 11.26 -6.78
C GLY A 81 -2.32 10.03 -7.66
N PRO A 82 -1.89 8.85 -7.20
CA PRO A 82 -2.04 7.58 -7.92
C PRO A 82 -3.48 7.23 -8.29
N THR A 83 -4.46 7.62 -7.46
CA THR A 83 -5.90 7.48 -7.75
C THR A 83 -6.60 8.82 -7.62
N THR A 84 -6.99 9.43 -8.74
CA THR A 84 -7.64 10.75 -8.72
C THR A 84 -9.15 10.63 -8.50
N PHE A 85 -9.71 11.52 -7.69
CA PHE A 85 -11.16 11.72 -7.60
C PHE A 85 -11.50 13.14 -7.18
N ALA A 86 -12.76 13.52 -7.33
CA ALA A 86 -13.29 14.78 -6.84
C ALA A 86 -14.57 14.54 -6.05
N ALA A 87 -14.90 15.48 -5.17
CA ALA A 87 -16.11 15.44 -4.39
C ALA A 87 -16.52 16.82 -3.89
N ASP A 88 -17.80 16.98 -3.58
CA ASP A 88 -18.32 18.19 -2.96
C ASP A 88 -18.49 17.97 -1.46
N LEU A 89 -17.87 18.83 -0.66
CA LEU A 89 -18.04 18.90 0.79
C LEU A 89 -19.05 19.99 1.12
N ARG A 90 -20.27 19.59 1.47
CA ARG A 90 -21.34 20.49 1.92
C ARG A 90 -21.62 20.27 3.40
N GLY A 91 -21.58 21.33 4.20
CA GLY A 91 -21.67 21.19 5.66
C GLY A 91 -20.60 20.23 6.19
N ASP A 92 -21.02 19.25 7.02
CA ASP A 92 -20.12 18.24 7.58
C ASP A 92 -20.02 16.97 6.70
N ALA A 93 -20.17 17.12 5.39
CA ALA A 93 -20.14 16.00 4.49
C ALA A 93 -18.80 15.26 4.57
N THR A 94 -18.90 13.93 4.55
CA THR A 94 -17.75 13.03 4.47
C THR A 94 -17.84 12.24 3.18
N VAL A 95 -16.72 12.12 2.46
CA VAL A 95 -16.59 11.36 1.23
C VAL A 95 -15.55 10.28 1.43
N GLY A 96 -16.00 9.03 1.46
CA GLY A 96 -15.14 7.87 1.69
C GLY A 96 -15.79 6.88 2.66
N PRO A 97 -15.07 5.79 3.00
CA PRO A 97 -13.71 5.48 2.56
C PRO A 97 -13.63 5.05 1.10
N ARG A 98 -12.65 5.58 0.35
CA ARG A 98 -12.37 5.19 -1.04
C ARG A 98 -11.11 4.34 -1.10
N THR A 99 -11.19 3.18 -1.74
CA THR A 99 -9.98 2.39 -2.04
C THR A 99 -9.15 3.11 -3.08
N VAL A 100 -7.89 3.41 -2.73
CA VAL A 100 -6.93 4.11 -3.58
C VAL A 100 -5.62 3.35 -3.65
N THR A 101 -4.88 3.51 -4.74
CA THR A 101 -3.51 2.98 -4.84
C THR A 101 -2.60 3.66 -3.81
N ALA A 102 -1.75 2.90 -3.13
CA ALA A 102 -0.80 3.44 -2.17
C ALA A 102 0.14 4.46 -2.83
N GLY A 103 0.46 5.54 -2.11
CA GLY A 103 1.35 6.60 -2.57
C GLY A 103 0.98 7.97 -2.02
N ALA A 104 1.63 9.01 -2.57
CA ALA A 104 1.42 10.39 -2.16
C ALA A 104 0.19 11.02 -2.83
N TYR A 105 -0.60 11.73 -2.04
CA TYR A 105 -1.81 12.42 -2.42
C TYR A 105 -1.74 13.90 -2.06
N THR A 106 -2.37 14.72 -2.89
CA THR A 106 -2.69 16.11 -2.59
C THR A 106 -4.20 16.30 -2.66
N ILE A 107 -4.78 16.83 -1.60
CA ILE A 107 -6.18 17.24 -1.54
C ILE A 107 -6.19 18.76 -1.66
N ALA A 108 -6.99 19.31 -2.57
CA ALA A 108 -7.12 20.75 -2.76
C ALA A 108 -8.60 21.16 -2.76
N LEU A 109 -8.94 22.18 -1.98
CA LEU A 109 -10.30 22.70 -1.87
C LEU A 109 -10.47 24.02 -2.61
N THR A 110 -11.54 24.08 -3.40
CA THR A 110 -11.98 25.28 -4.10
C THR A 110 -13.42 25.61 -3.69
N GLY A 111 -13.81 26.88 -3.83
CA GLY A 111 -15.14 27.34 -3.44
C GLY A 111 -15.25 28.86 -3.55
N THR A 112 -16.37 29.34 -4.07
CA THR A 112 -16.61 30.78 -4.32
C THR A 112 -16.59 31.61 -3.03
N GLN A 113 -16.96 31.00 -1.90
CA GLN A 113 -17.01 31.65 -0.58
C GLN A 113 -15.75 31.41 0.26
N SER A 114 -14.69 30.83 -0.33
CA SER A 114 -13.46 30.49 0.40
C SER A 114 -12.76 31.69 1.05
N GLY A 115 -12.99 32.91 0.57
CA GLY A 115 -12.49 34.14 1.18
C GLY A 115 -13.06 34.44 2.57
N ASP A 116 -14.26 33.92 2.86
CA ASP A 116 -15.00 34.20 4.11
C ASP A 116 -14.64 33.25 5.25
N TYR A 117 -13.76 32.27 5.01
CA TYR A 117 -13.43 31.24 5.98
C TYR A 117 -11.93 31.16 6.25
N ASN A 118 -11.58 30.93 7.50
CA ASN A 118 -10.27 30.37 7.87
C ASN A 118 -10.38 28.85 7.74
N THR A 119 -9.48 28.24 6.99
CA THR A 119 -9.48 26.77 6.80
C THR A 119 -8.25 26.17 7.45
N ALA A 120 -8.43 25.06 8.13
CA ALA A 120 -7.38 24.19 8.62
C ALA A 120 -7.71 22.74 8.25
N PHE A 121 -6.71 21.86 8.28
CA PHE A 121 -6.89 20.44 8.06
C PHE A 121 -6.18 19.62 9.13
N SER A 122 -6.74 18.46 9.42
CA SER A 122 -6.13 17.45 10.27
C SER A 122 -6.42 16.08 9.66
N CYS A 123 -5.37 15.31 9.44
CA CYS A 123 -5.48 13.94 8.98
C CYS A 123 -5.15 12.96 10.11
N THR A 124 -5.79 11.79 10.08
CA THR A 124 -5.38 10.61 10.83
C THR A 124 -4.90 9.52 9.89
N VAL A 125 -4.00 8.67 10.38
CA VAL A 125 -3.54 7.44 9.71
C VAL A 125 -3.74 6.30 10.70
N ASP A 126 -4.61 5.36 10.38
CA ASP A 126 -4.99 4.24 11.26
C ASP A 126 -5.43 4.70 12.66
N GLY A 127 -6.13 5.83 12.71
CA GLY A 127 -6.60 6.45 13.95
C GLY A 127 -5.53 7.21 14.75
N ALA A 128 -4.26 7.16 14.36
CA ALA A 128 -3.20 7.98 14.93
C ALA A 128 -3.15 9.36 14.27
N ALA A 129 -2.58 10.36 14.97
CA ALA A 129 -2.39 11.69 14.42
C ALA A 129 -1.47 11.66 13.19
N GLY A 130 -1.94 12.23 12.09
CA GLY A 130 -1.20 12.38 10.84
C GLY A 130 -0.88 13.84 10.53
N PRO A 131 -0.64 14.17 9.25
CA PRO A 131 -0.38 15.54 8.81
C PRO A 131 -1.53 16.48 9.18
N SER A 132 -1.18 17.69 9.62
CA SER A 132 -2.14 18.76 9.89
C SER A 132 -1.54 20.11 9.48
N GLY A 133 -2.39 21.11 9.28
CA GLY A 133 -1.93 22.42 8.86
C GLY A 133 -3.05 23.41 8.59
N ASN A 134 -2.65 24.59 8.14
CA ASN A 134 -3.57 25.66 7.76
C ASN A 134 -3.70 25.74 6.24
N GLY A 135 -4.85 26.23 5.78
CA GLY A 135 -5.15 26.42 4.37
C GLY A 135 -6.02 25.30 3.80
N ARG A 136 -6.13 25.32 2.48
CA ARG A 136 -7.09 24.52 1.69
C ARG A 136 -6.42 23.39 0.92
N SER A 137 -5.19 23.06 1.27
CA SER A 137 -4.48 21.95 0.66
C SER A 137 -3.79 21.11 1.71
N ALA A 138 -3.97 19.80 1.62
CA ALA A 138 -3.29 18.82 2.45
C ALA A 138 -2.47 17.90 1.55
N ALA A 139 -1.26 17.57 1.99
CA ALA A 139 -0.45 16.51 1.42
C ALA A 139 -0.42 15.33 2.40
N VAL A 140 -0.70 14.13 1.90
CA VAL A 140 -0.76 12.91 2.72
C VAL A 140 -0.24 11.72 1.92
N THR A 141 0.31 10.73 2.61
CA THR A 141 0.70 9.45 2.01
C THR A 141 -0.27 8.39 2.48
N VAL A 142 -0.77 7.57 1.56
CA VAL A 142 -1.59 6.39 1.87
C VAL A 142 -0.72 5.16 1.65
N GLY A 143 -0.47 4.40 2.70
CA GLY A 143 0.23 3.13 2.66
C GLY A 143 -0.67 1.95 2.30
N LYS A 144 -0.07 0.76 2.26
CA LYS A 144 -0.79 -0.49 2.06
C LYS A 144 -1.65 -0.79 3.29
N ASP A 145 -2.93 -1.06 3.05
CA ASP A 145 -3.94 -1.41 4.06
C ASP A 145 -4.16 -0.33 5.15
N GLU A 146 -3.59 0.87 4.97
CA GLU A 146 -3.80 2.03 5.85
C GLU A 146 -5.16 2.69 5.58
N ASP A 147 -5.77 3.23 6.65
CA ASP A 147 -6.95 4.09 6.58
C ASP A 147 -6.59 5.54 6.92
N VAL A 148 -6.67 6.40 5.91
CA VAL A 148 -6.37 7.82 6.03
C VAL A 148 -7.65 8.64 6.00
N ILE A 149 -7.88 9.43 7.04
CA ILE A 149 -9.04 10.33 7.14
C ILE A 149 -8.53 11.75 7.27
N CYS A 150 -8.78 12.60 6.27
CA CYS A 150 -8.45 14.02 6.32
C CYS A 150 -9.71 14.86 6.49
N THR A 151 -9.80 15.58 7.61
CA THR A 151 -10.88 16.52 7.91
C THR A 151 -10.43 17.94 7.68
N PHE A 152 -11.20 18.70 6.91
CA PHE A 152 -11.00 20.13 6.70
C PHE A 152 -12.03 20.93 7.48
N THR A 153 -11.55 21.74 8.42
CA THR A 153 -12.38 22.61 9.24
C THR A 153 -12.38 24.02 8.65
N HIS A 154 -13.57 24.53 8.34
CA HIS A 154 -13.80 25.87 7.81
C HIS A 154 -14.52 26.72 8.87
N THR A 155 -13.82 27.67 9.47
CA THR A 155 -14.38 28.60 10.45
C THR A 155 -14.69 29.94 9.78
N ARG A 156 -15.96 30.35 9.77
CA ARG A 156 -16.38 31.62 9.19
C ARG A 156 -15.68 32.80 9.88
N LYS A 157 -15.08 33.68 9.10
CA LYS A 157 -14.53 34.95 9.57
C LYS A 157 -15.67 35.82 10.04
N THR A 158 -15.56 36.36 11.25
CA THR A 158 -16.50 37.34 11.77
C THR A 158 -15.90 38.74 11.58
N GLY A 159 -16.62 39.58 10.84
CA GLY A 159 -16.34 41.02 10.83
C GLY A 159 -16.92 41.68 12.07
N ARG A 160 -16.23 42.68 12.60
CA ARG A 160 -16.80 43.62 13.58
C ARG A 160 -17.31 44.83 12.81
N ILE A 161 -18.62 45.06 12.81
CA ILE A 161 -19.16 46.35 12.38
C ILE A 161 -18.82 47.31 13.52
N THR A 162 -18.08 48.37 13.21
CA THR A 162 -17.72 49.44 14.15
C THR A 162 -18.35 50.72 13.68
#